data_AF-A0AAW4PMA4-F1
#
_entry.id   AF-A0AAW4PMA4-F1
#
_cell.length_a   1.000
_cell.length_b   1.000
_cell.length_c   1.000
_cell.angle_alpha   90.00
_cell.angle_beta   90.00
_cell.angle_gamma   90.00
#
_symmetry.space_group_name_H-M   'P 1'
#
loop_
_entity.id
_entity.type
_entity.pdbx_description
1 polymer ?
#
loop_
_entity_poly.entity_id
_entity_poly.type
_entity_poly.pdbx_seq_one_letter_code
_entity_poly.pdbx_strand_id
1 'polypeptide(L)'
;MSLTKPLTLALVALLVAGGGVAAATGATQTATDASTASVTDVDVDASLGNETTTVTVTDDGEGVENATVTVEGEEEVTVHTDGNGTATVDRSALSEDGESLEAVELSVEAGDAEGELEYTVEDGSLTLQEEEYEYDIDEESDEESEDDDAEEDDAEDEEDDDAEDEEAGEEPEDDDAEDDTEDEADDDSDD
;
A
#
# COMPACT_ATOMS: atom_id res chain seq x y z
N MET A 1 -39.01 -25.93 8.89
CA MET A 1 -39.11 -25.91 7.42
C MET A 1 -38.03 -24.98 6.93
N SER A 2 -36.89 -25.53 6.52
CA SER A 2 -35.76 -24.74 6.03
C SER A 2 -36.03 -24.37 4.57
N LEU A 3 -36.08 -23.06 4.27
CA LEU A 3 -36.12 -22.58 2.89
C LEU A 3 -34.68 -22.49 2.38
N THR A 4 -34.23 -23.53 1.70
CA THR A 4 -33.07 -23.47 0.81
C THR A 4 -33.45 -22.70 -0.45
N LYS A 5 -32.79 -21.56 -0.70
CA LYS A 5 -32.91 -20.77 -1.93
C LYS A 5 -31.88 -21.29 -2.95
N PRO A 6 -32.21 -21.37 -4.25
CA PRO A 6 -31.30 -21.91 -5.25
C PRO A 6 -30.23 -20.89 -5.65
N LEU A 7 -28.99 -21.39 -5.66
CA LEU A 7 -27.80 -20.86 -6.31
C LEU A 7 -28.14 -20.44 -7.77
N THR A 8 -27.87 -19.19 -8.13
CA THR A 8 -27.90 -18.75 -9.54
C THR A 8 -26.49 -18.29 -9.91
N LEU A 9 -25.74 -19.22 -10.49
CA LEU A 9 -24.41 -19.00 -11.02
C LEU A 9 -24.57 -18.52 -12.46
N ALA A 10 -24.38 -17.22 -12.70
CA ALA A 10 -24.36 -16.65 -14.04
C ALA A 10 -22.91 -16.69 -14.56
N LEU A 11 -22.51 -17.85 -15.10
CA LEU A 11 -21.25 -18.01 -15.81
C LEU A 11 -21.34 -17.32 -17.18
N VAL A 12 -20.76 -16.13 -17.32
CA VAL A 12 -20.55 -15.48 -18.61
C VAL A 12 -19.13 -15.83 -19.07
N ALA A 13 -19.00 -16.89 -19.87
CA ALA A 13 -17.76 -17.18 -20.58
C ALA A 13 -17.67 -16.25 -21.80
N LEU A 14 -16.95 -15.13 -21.67
CA LEU A 14 -16.58 -14.28 -22.81
C LEU A 14 -15.33 -14.87 -23.48
N LEU A 15 -15.56 -15.57 -24.58
CA LEU A 15 -14.55 -16.21 -25.41
C LEU A 15 -13.93 -15.15 -26.34
N VAL A 16 -12.83 -14.51 -25.92
CA VAL A 16 -12.00 -13.73 -26.84
C VAL A 16 -11.09 -14.70 -27.59
N ALA A 17 -11.49 -15.00 -28.81
CA ALA A 17 -10.71 -15.78 -29.77
C ALA A 17 -9.37 -15.09 -30.05
N GLY A 18 -8.30 -15.88 -29.96
CA GLY A 18 -6.92 -15.42 -30.13
C GLY A 18 -6.54 -14.96 -31.54
N GLY A 19 -5.31 -14.45 -31.61
CA GLY A 19 -4.61 -14.16 -32.85
C GLY A 19 -3.11 -14.17 -32.62
N GLY A 20 -2.48 -15.34 -32.73
CA GLY A 20 -1.04 -15.43 -32.95
C GLY A 20 -0.69 -14.95 -34.35
N VAL A 21 0.18 -13.94 -34.47
CA VAL A 21 0.93 -13.62 -35.69
C VAL A 21 2.37 -13.27 -35.32
N ALA A 22 3.26 -13.73 -36.19
CA ALA A 22 4.71 -13.73 -36.07
C ALA A 22 5.37 -12.33 -36.00
N ALA A 23 6.61 -12.36 -35.49
CA ALA A 23 7.62 -11.30 -35.43
C ALA A 23 7.49 -10.16 -36.45
N ALA A 24 7.34 -8.94 -35.93
CA ALA A 24 7.79 -7.71 -36.55
C ALA A 24 8.19 -6.73 -35.43
N THR A 25 9.43 -6.25 -35.52
CA THR A 25 9.98 -5.15 -34.72
C THR A 25 9.06 -3.94 -34.76
N GLY A 26 8.59 -3.51 -33.60
CA GLY A 26 7.76 -2.32 -33.44
C GLY A 26 7.04 -2.41 -32.10
N ALA A 27 7.73 -1.98 -31.04
CA ALA A 27 7.13 -1.75 -29.74
C ALA A 27 5.95 -0.81 -29.92
N THR A 28 4.76 -1.37 -30.07
CA THR A 28 3.53 -0.67 -29.80
C THR A 28 3.36 -0.94 -28.32
N GLN A 29 3.96 -0.08 -27.52
CA GLN A 29 3.56 0.06 -26.12
C GLN A 29 2.04 0.24 -26.20
N THR A 30 1.31 -0.79 -25.79
CA THR A 30 -0.08 -0.58 -25.39
C THR A 30 0.11 0.19 -24.11
N ALA A 31 0.09 1.53 -24.21
CA ALA A 31 -0.25 2.33 -23.06
C ALA A 31 -1.64 1.82 -22.67
N THR A 32 -1.66 0.93 -21.68
CA THR A 32 -2.81 0.78 -20.84
C THR A 32 -3.16 2.21 -20.43
N ASP A 33 -4.31 2.71 -20.85
CA ASP A 33 -4.88 3.93 -20.29
C ASP A 33 -5.13 3.61 -18.80
N ALA A 34 -4.10 3.78 -17.96
CA ALA A 34 -4.26 3.95 -16.54
C ALA A 34 -5.30 5.06 -16.37
N SER A 35 -6.25 4.88 -15.44
CA SER A 35 -7.26 5.89 -15.18
C SER A 35 -6.59 7.25 -14.98
N THR A 36 -6.87 8.19 -15.87
CA THR A 36 -6.37 9.58 -15.80
C THR A 36 -7.09 10.41 -14.73
N ALA A 37 -7.81 9.74 -13.82
CA ALA A 37 -8.32 10.36 -12.63
C ALA A 37 -7.15 10.55 -11.67
N SER A 38 -6.92 11.80 -11.23
CA SER A 38 -5.93 12.08 -10.20
C SER A 38 -6.30 11.30 -8.94
N VAL A 39 -5.43 10.37 -8.56
CA VAL A 39 -5.53 9.58 -7.33
C VAL A 39 -4.77 10.33 -6.24
N THR A 40 -5.34 10.42 -5.05
CA THR A 40 -4.78 11.23 -3.96
C THR A 40 -4.56 10.46 -2.67
N ASP A 41 -5.26 9.34 -2.49
CA ASP A 41 -5.19 8.51 -1.29
C ASP A 41 -5.46 7.05 -1.71
N VAL A 42 -4.44 6.42 -2.31
CA VAL A 42 -4.59 5.05 -2.82
C VAL A 42 -4.50 4.04 -1.68
N ASP A 43 -5.48 3.14 -1.62
CA ASP A 43 -5.51 2.00 -0.72
C ASP A 43 -5.58 0.71 -1.56
N VAL A 44 -4.78 -0.28 -1.19
CA VAL A 44 -4.74 -1.57 -1.88
C VAL A 44 -4.90 -2.71 -0.88
N ASP A 45 -5.92 -3.53 -1.10
CA ASP A 45 -6.23 -4.70 -0.27
C ASP A 45 -6.20 -5.98 -1.11
N ALA A 46 -5.57 -7.03 -0.58
CA ALA A 46 -5.53 -8.34 -1.23
C ALA A 46 -6.12 -9.43 -0.33
N SER A 47 -6.82 -10.38 -0.94
CA SER A 47 -7.33 -11.57 -0.25
C SER A 47 -7.12 -12.84 -1.07
N LEU A 48 -6.69 -13.90 -0.40
CA LEU A 48 -6.51 -15.21 -1.00
C LEU A 48 -7.74 -16.09 -0.77
N GLY A 49 -8.38 -16.48 -1.87
CA GLY A 49 -9.41 -17.52 -1.90
C GLY A 49 -8.81 -18.90 -2.19
N ASN A 50 -9.68 -19.91 -2.23
CA ASN A 50 -9.25 -21.27 -2.57
C ASN A 50 -8.78 -21.40 -4.04
N GLU A 51 -9.42 -20.65 -4.94
CA GLU A 51 -9.19 -20.75 -6.39
C GLU A 51 -8.59 -19.47 -6.98
N THR A 52 -8.76 -18.32 -6.32
CA THR A 52 -8.37 -17.01 -6.86
C THR A 52 -7.78 -16.10 -5.79
N THR A 53 -6.89 -15.20 -6.19
CA THR A 53 -6.49 -14.02 -5.44
C THR A 53 -7.35 -12.84 -5.90
N THR A 54 -7.91 -12.09 -4.97
CA THR A 54 -8.73 -10.90 -5.26
C THR A 54 -8.02 -9.67 -4.73
N VAL A 55 -7.85 -8.67 -5.59
CA VAL A 55 -7.21 -7.39 -5.27
C VAL A 55 -8.27 -6.31 -5.39
N THR A 56 -8.31 -5.39 -4.43
CA THR A 56 -9.17 -4.21 -4.43
C THR A 56 -8.31 -2.97 -4.36
N VAL A 57 -8.54 -2.03 -5.26
CA VAL A 57 -7.86 -0.73 -5.34
C VAL A 57 -8.89 0.36 -5.15
N THR A 58 -8.68 1.22 -4.16
CA THR A 58 -9.57 2.34 -3.85
C THR A 58 -8.81 3.66 -3.74
N ASP A 59 -9.50 4.77 -4.00
CA ASP A 59 -9.06 6.15 -3.77
C ASP A 59 -10.11 6.85 -2.89
N ASP A 60 -9.73 7.32 -1.69
CA ASP A 60 -10.66 7.85 -0.66
C ASP A 60 -11.86 6.91 -0.39
N GLY A 61 -11.64 5.59 -0.52
CA GLY A 61 -12.65 4.55 -0.36
C GLY A 61 -13.58 4.32 -1.56
N GLU A 62 -13.38 5.00 -2.70
CA GLU A 62 -14.07 4.71 -3.97
C GLU A 62 -13.23 3.78 -4.85
N GLY A 63 -13.85 2.80 -5.50
CA GLY A 63 -13.12 1.83 -6.34
C GLY A 63 -12.51 2.47 -7.59
N VAL A 64 -11.23 2.23 -7.83
CA VAL A 64 -10.50 2.77 -8.99
C VAL A 64 -10.64 1.82 -10.19
N GLU A 65 -11.36 2.22 -11.23
CA GLU A 65 -11.49 1.44 -12.47
C GLU A 65 -10.21 1.52 -13.32
N ASN A 66 -9.88 0.45 -14.05
CA ASN A 66 -8.74 0.38 -14.98
C ASN A 66 -7.36 0.66 -14.34
N ALA A 67 -7.21 0.48 -13.03
CA ALA A 67 -5.89 0.40 -12.41
C ALA A 67 -5.17 -0.85 -12.94
N THR A 68 -3.89 -0.74 -13.24
CA THR A 68 -3.06 -1.89 -13.62
C THR A 68 -2.65 -2.61 -12.33
N VAL A 69 -2.89 -3.90 -12.27
CA VAL A 69 -2.52 -4.74 -11.14
C VAL A 69 -1.66 -5.89 -11.66
N THR A 70 -0.42 -5.95 -11.20
CA THR A 70 0.51 -7.05 -11.46
C THR A 70 0.61 -7.87 -10.19
N VAL A 71 0.31 -9.17 -10.29
CA VAL A 71 0.42 -10.13 -9.20
C VAL A 71 1.54 -11.10 -9.54
N GLU A 72 2.56 -11.14 -8.71
CA GLU A 72 3.72 -12.00 -8.85
C GLU A 72 3.69 -13.12 -7.82
N GLY A 73 3.72 -14.36 -8.29
CA GLY A 73 3.97 -15.54 -7.49
C GLY A 73 5.18 -16.29 -8.05
N GLU A 74 4.97 -17.52 -8.50
CA GLU A 74 5.96 -18.25 -9.32
C GLU A 74 5.92 -17.78 -10.79
N GLU A 75 4.74 -17.36 -11.24
CA GLU A 75 4.52 -16.67 -12.52
C GLU A 75 3.93 -15.27 -12.25
N GLU A 76 4.17 -14.34 -13.17
CA GLU A 76 3.64 -12.98 -13.15
C GLU A 76 2.35 -12.91 -13.97
N VAL A 77 1.32 -12.26 -13.42
CA VAL A 77 0.06 -12.02 -14.11
C VAL A 77 -0.36 -10.56 -13.94
N THR A 78 -0.50 -9.85 -15.07
CA THR A 78 -1.05 -8.49 -15.11
C THR A 78 -2.52 -8.49 -15.52
N VAL A 79 -3.36 -7.79 -14.76
CA VAL A 79 -4.79 -7.59 -14.98
C VAL A 79 -5.18 -6.13 -14.71
N HIS A 80 -6.42 -5.76 -15.04
CA HIS A 80 -6.97 -4.44 -14.74
C HIS A 80 -8.17 -4.53 -13.83
N THR A 81 -8.33 -3.55 -12.94
CA THR A 81 -9.50 -3.46 -12.08
C THR A 81 -10.77 -3.15 -12.87
N ASP A 82 -11.90 -3.71 -12.42
CA ASP A 82 -13.23 -3.40 -12.94
C ASP A 82 -13.81 -2.10 -12.34
N GLY A 83 -15.04 -1.75 -12.71
CA GLY A 83 -15.71 -0.52 -12.26
C GLY A 83 -15.99 -0.42 -10.75
N ASN A 84 -15.66 -1.43 -9.96
CA ASN A 84 -15.68 -1.42 -8.49
C ASN A 84 -14.27 -1.39 -7.88
N GLY A 85 -13.22 -1.22 -8.69
CA GLY A 85 -11.85 -1.28 -8.22
C GLY A 85 -11.33 -2.68 -7.95
N THR A 86 -12.00 -3.73 -8.46
CA THR A 86 -11.63 -5.12 -8.15
C THR A 86 -10.93 -5.79 -9.33
N ALA A 87 -9.84 -6.50 -9.05
CA ALA A 87 -9.17 -7.41 -9.96
C ALA A 87 -9.12 -8.83 -9.38
N THR A 88 -9.12 -9.85 -10.23
CA THR A 88 -9.07 -11.26 -9.80
C THR A 88 -8.11 -12.05 -10.66
N VAL A 89 -7.23 -12.82 -10.01
CA VAL A 89 -6.25 -13.69 -10.66
C VAL A 89 -6.49 -15.13 -10.21
N ASP A 90 -6.49 -16.07 -11.16
CA ASP A 90 -6.56 -17.50 -10.86
C ASP A 90 -5.30 -17.94 -10.12
N ARG A 91 -5.47 -18.61 -8.98
CA ARG A 91 -4.35 -19.09 -8.16
C ARG A 91 -3.43 -20.02 -8.94
N SER A 92 -3.99 -20.84 -9.82
CA SER A 92 -3.23 -21.75 -10.69
C SER A 92 -2.36 -21.03 -11.72
N ALA A 93 -2.58 -19.73 -11.95
CA ALA A 93 -1.73 -18.93 -12.82
C ALA A 93 -0.56 -18.28 -12.07
N LEU A 94 -0.50 -18.43 -10.75
CA LEU A 94 0.55 -17.87 -9.88
C LEU A 94 1.43 -18.96 -9.26
N SER A 95 1.11 -20.24 -9.51
CA SER A 95 1.83 -21.39 -8.94
C SER A 95 2.05 -22.49 -9.98
N GLU A 96 3.18 -23.18 -9.92
CA GLU A 96 3.42 -24.38 -10.72
C GLU A 96 2.44 -25.52 -10.35
N ASP A 97 2.08 -26.37 -11.31
CA ASP A 97 1.01 -27.38 -11.22
C ASP A 97 1.06 -28.22 -9.91
N GLY A 98 0.24 -27.83 -8.94
CA GLY A 98 0.03 -28.55 -7.68
C GLY A 98 0.95 -28.14 -6.52
N GLU A 99 1.76 -27.10 -6.71
CA GLU A 99 2.56 -26.47 -5.66
C GLU A 99 1.71 -25.44 -4.90
N SER A 100 2.11 -25.17 -3.65
CA SER A 100 1.40 -24.20 -2.81
C SER A 100 2.14 -22.88 -2.90
N LEU A 101 1.45 -21.80 -3.28
CA LEU A 101 1.98 -20.44 -3.16
C LEU A 101 2.52 -20.19 -1.75
N GLU A 102 3.76 -19.71 -1.70
CA GLU A 102 4.48 -19.35 -0.46
C GLU A 102 4.43 -17.84 -0.20
N ALA A 103 4.51 -17.04 -1.26
CA ALA A 103 4.46 -15.58 -1.21
C ALA A 103 3.72 -15.03 -2.44
N VAL A 104 3.26 -13.78 -2.32
CA VAL A 104 2.63 -13.01 -3.39
C VAL A 104 3.15 -11.58 -3.30
N GLU A 105 3.73 -11.07 -4.37
CA GLU A 105 4.05 -9.66 -4.53
C GLU A 105 2.99 -9.01 -5.42
N LEU A 106 2.62 -7.78 -5.09
CA LEU A 106 1.57 -7.04 -5.75
C LEU A 106 2.11 -5.66 -6.11
N SER A 107 2.05 -5.32 -7.40
CA SER A 107 2.34 -3.98 -7.90
C SER A 107 1.08 -3.39 -8.53
N VAL A 108 0.73 -2.16 -8.16
CA VAL A 108 -0.46 -1.45 -8.61
C VAL A 108 -0.07 -0.09 -9.17
N GLU A 109 -0.59 0.23 -10.35
CA GLU A 109 -0.46 1.54 -10.98
C GLU A 109 -1.87 2.12 -11.21
N ALA A 110 -2.13 3.28 -10.60
CA ALA A 110 -3.43 3.96 -10.61
C ALA A 110 -3.24 5.47 -10.82
N GLY A 111 -3.30 5.90 -12.08
CA GLY A 111 -3.11 7.31 -12.43
C GLY A 111 -1.66 7.75 -12.16
N ASP A 112 -1.49 8.70 -11.25
CA ASP A 112 -0.18 9.21 -10.80
C ASP A 112 0.29 8.53 -9.49
N ALA A 113 -0.38 7.46 -9.05
CA ALA A 113 -0.03 6.70 -7.85
C ALA A 113 0.45 5.29 -8.21
N GLU A 114 1.53 4.86 -7.57
CA GLU A 114 2.10 3.53 -7.64
C GLU A 114 2.13 2.91 -6.23
N GLY A 115 1.89 1.60 -6.13
CA GLY A 115 1.91 0.89 -4.86
C GLY A 115 2.48 -0.52 -5.00
N GLU A 116 3.34 -0.90 -4.06
CA GLU A 116 4.00 -2.21 -3.99
C GLU A 116 3.73 -2.86 -2.63
N LEU A 117 3.19 -4.09 -2.63
CA LEU A 117 2.84 -4.83 -1.43
C LEU A 117 3.37 -6.26 -1.48
N GLU A 118 4.11 -6.68 -0.45
CA GLU A 118 4.62 -8.05 -0.32
C GLU A 118 3.81 -8.82 0.73
N TYR A 119 3.35 -10.01 0.36
CA TYR A 119 2.59 -10.91 1.22
C TYR A 119 3.25 -12.28 1.35
N THR A 120 3.22 -12.85 2.55
CA THR A 120 3.48 -14.28 2.78
C THR A 120 2.16 -15.04 2.88
N VAL A 121 2.11 -16.27 2.36
CA VAL A 121 0.95 -17.15 2.47
C VAL A 121 1.08 -18.08 3.68
N GLU A 122 0.29 -17.83 4.72
CA GLU A 122 0.26 -18.65 5.94
C GLU A 122 -1.15 -19.18 6.21
N ASP A 123 -1.27 -20.48 6.50
CA ASP A 123 -2.56 -21.15 6.77
C ASP A 123 -3.65 -20.88 5.71
N GLY A 124 -3.22 -20.64 4.46
CA GLY A 124 -4.11 -20.33 3.33
C GLY A 124 -4.66 -18.90 3.33
N SER A 125 -4.05 -17.99 4.08
CA SER A 125 -4.36 -16.55 4.13
C SER A 125 -3.13 -15.73 3.77
N LEU A 126 -3.32 -14.47 3.37
CA LEU A 126 -2.22 -13.53 3.13
C LEU A 126 -1.87 -12.79 4.42
N THR A 127 -0.59 -12.72 4.74
CA THR A 127 -0.01 -11.87 5.78
C THR A 127 0.81 -10.79 5.09
N LEU A 128 0.43 -9.51 5.27
CA LEU A 128 1.17 -8.37 4.73
C LEU A 128 2.52 -8.25 5.45
N GLN A 129 3.59 -8.16 4.67
CA GLN A 129 4.96 -8.03 5.14
C GLN A 129 5.48 -6.62 4.94
N GLU A 130 5.31 -6.08 3.74
CA GLU A 130 5.80 -4.76 3.34
C GLU A 130 4.73 -4.06 2.49
N GLU A 131 4.60 -2.75 2.66
CA GLU A 131 3.72 -1.86 1.90
C GLU A 131 4.50 -0.57 1.58
N GLU A 132 4.54 -0.18 0.32
CA GLU A 132 5.14 1.07 -0.16
C GLU A 132 4.23 1.73 -1.20
N TYR A 133 4.14 3.06 -1.14
CA TYR A 133 3.35 3.87 -2.07
C TYR A 133 4.17 5.07 -2.54
N GLU A 134 4.14 5.32 -3.85
CA GLU A 134 4.76 6.48 -4.49
C GLU A 134 3.70 7.28 -5.26
N TYR A 135 3.85 8.61 -5.26
CA TYR A 135 2.93 9.53 -5.91
C TYR A 135 3.73 10.51 -6.78
N ASP A 136 3.46 10.53 -8.07
CA ASP A 136 3.98 11.51 -9.02
C ASP A 136 3.23 12.84 -8.83
N ILE A 137 3.70 13.66 -7.89
CA ILE A 137 3.20 15.02 -7.70
C ILE A 137 3.95 15.94 -8.65
N ASP A 138 3.28 16.45 -9.68
CA ASP A 138 3.85 17.46 -10.57
C ASP A 138 4.17 18.73 -9.75
N GLU A 139 5.46 18.97 -9.47
CA GLU A 139 5.98 20.05 -8.59
C GLU A 139 5.74 21.49 -9.12
N GLU A 140 4.85 21.68 -10.10
CA GLU A 140 4.67 22.95 -10.83
C GLU A 140 3.59 23.89 -10.24
N SER A 141 3.39 23.90 -8.92
CA SER A 141 2.54 24.88 -8.23
C SER A 141 3.18 25.49 -6.99
N ASP A 142 4.39 26.01 -7.13
CA ASP A 142 4.98 26.92 -6.13
C ASP A 142 5.71 28.10 -6.81
N GLU A 143 5.05 28.71 -7.81
CA GLU A 143 5.36 30.10 -8.16
C GLU A 143 4.69 31.03 -7.15
N GLU A 144 5.26 31.05 -5.93
CA GLU A 144 5.03 32.10 -4.95
C GLU A 144 5.26 33.44 -5.67
N SER A 145 4.16 34.13 -5.94
CA SER A 145 4.19 35.48 -6.48
C SER A 145 4.78 36.38 -5.40
N GLU A 146 6.10 36.59 -5.45
CA GLU A 146 6.79 37.69 -4.77
C GLU A 146 6.37 39.03 -5.43
N ASP A 147 5.09 39.36 -5.33
CA ASP A 147 4.53 40.65 -5.74
C ASP A 147 4.73 41.63 -4.58
N ASP A 148 5.66 42.56 -4.81
CA ASP A 148 5.67 43.95 -4.33
C ASP A 148 5.04 44.27 -2.95
N ASP A 149 5.89 44.43 -1.93
CA ASP A 149 5.67 45.48 -0.93
C ASP A 149 6.98 46.23 -0.68
N ALA A 150 7.24 47.17 -1.59
CA ALA A 150 8.15 48.27 -1.36
C ALA A 150 7.52 49.25 -0.36
N GLU A 151 8.05 49.32 0.86
CA GLU A 151 7.91 50.51 1.71
C GLU A 151 9.28 50.85 2.32
N GLU A 152 9.90 51.88 1.75
CA GLU A 152 10.94 52.69 2.38
C GLU A 152 10.33 53.52 3.52
N ASP A 153 10.90 53.48 4.72
CA ASP A 153 10.89 54.48 5.81
C ASP A 153 10.97 53.71 7.15
N ASP A 154 11.63 54.13 8.22
CA ASP A 154 12.50 55.25 8.55
C ASP A 154 13.05 54.90 9.96
N ALA A 155 14.27 55.33 10.23
CA ALA A 155 14.72 55.83 11.54
C ALA A 155 14.78 54.94 12.80
N GLU A 156 16.03 54.75 13.24
CA GLU A 156 16.61 55.08 14.55
C GLU A 156 16.23 54.28 15.83
N ASP A 157 17.30 54.06 16.61
CA ASP A 157 17.41 54.23 18.07
C ASP A 157 17.20 53.04 19.05
N GLU A 158 18.37 52.55 19.48
CA GLU A 158 18.87 52.42 20.88
C GLU A 158 18.43 51.25 21.78
N GLU A 159 19.36 50.99 22.71
CA GLU A 159 19.24 50.29 24.00
C GLU A 159 19.31 48.73 23.93
N ASP A 160 20.13 47.99 24.68
CA ASP A 160 21.15 48.31 25.69
C ASP A 160 21.90 46.99 25.94
N ASP A 161 23.20 47.09 26.19
CA ASP A 161 24.03 46.00 26.70
C ASP A 161 23.75 45.84 28.19
N ASP A 162 23.29 44.68 28.67
CA ASP A 162 23.64 44.28 30.04
C ASP A 162 23.70 42.76 30.18
N ALA A 163 24.95 42.33 30.28
CA ALA A 163 25.39 40.99 30.61
C ALA A 163 25.44 40.79 32.13
N GLU A 164 25.48 39.51 32.51
CA GLU A 164 25.89 38.98 33.81
C GLU A 164 24.91 39.16 34.98
N ASP A 165 24.33 38.06 35.48
CA ASP A 165 24.62 37.68 36.86
C ASP A 165 24.39 36.18 37.10
N GLU A 166 25.37 35.61 37.77
CA GLU A 166 25.59 34.20 38.00
C GLU A 166 24.87 33.69 39.26
N GLU A 167 25.03 32.37 39.47
CA GLU A 167 25.08 31.70 40.77
C GLU A 167 23.84 30.92 41.25
N ALA A 168 24.04 29.60 41.15
CA ALA A 168 24.05 28.67 42.29
C ALA A 168 22.72 28.27 42.93
N GLY A 169 22.35 27.01 42.65
CA GLY A 169 21.37 26.24 43.38
C GLY A 169 21.70 24.74 43.34
N GLU A 170 22.82 24.39 43.96
CA GLU A 170 23.10 23.12 44.67
C GLU A 170 21.81 22.51 45.31
N GLU A 171 21.53 21.20 45.43
CA GLU A 171 22.27 19.93 45.46
C GLU A 171 21.19 18.78 45.62
N PRO A 172 21.57 17.49 45.72
CA PRO A 172 20.78 16.31 45.33
C PRO A 172 20.04 15.58 46.49
N GLU A 173 19.70 14.30 46.23
CA GLU A 173 19.42 13.16 47.13
C GLU A 173 17.94 12.71 47.27
N ASP A 174 17.82 11.38 47.45
CA ASP A 174 16.73 10.59 48.06
C ASP A 174 15.56 10.17 47.15
N ASP A 175 15.08 8.92 47.09
CA ASP A 175 15.25 7.74 47.96
C ASP A 175 14.67 6.49 47.22
N ASP A 176 15.31 5.35 47.47
CA ASP A 176 14.79 3.98 47.57
C ASP A 176 13.37 3.58 47.09
N ALA A 177 13.33 2.53 46.27
CA ALA A 177 12.47 1.36 46.54
C ALA A 177 12.96 0.12 45.77
N GLU A 178 13.78 -0.68 46.45
CA GLU A 178 13.88 -2.12 46.27
C GLU A 178 12.49 -2.75 46.52
N ASP A 179 11.99 -3.61 45.64
CA ASP A 179 11.06 -4.67 46.05
C ASP A 179 11.30 -5.94 45.22
N ASP A 180 11.96 -6.87 45.91
CA ASP A 180 11.97 -8.31 45.71
C ASP A 180 10.61 -8.87 45.24
N THR A 181 10.61 -9.67 44.19
CA THR A 181 9.81 -10.91 44.20
C THR A 181 10.62 -12.04 43.58
N GLU A 182 11.20 -12.83 44.48
CA GLU A 182 11.74 -14.17 44.27
C GLU A 182 10.61 -15.18 44.01
N ASP A 183 10.99 -16.36 43.52
CA ASP A 183 10.28 -17.65 43.61
C ASP A 183 9.09 -17.90 42.64
N GLU A 184 8.96 -19.02 41.91
CA GLU A 184 9.46 -20.40 42.07
C GLU A 184 9.63 -21.10 40.70
N ALA A 185 10.58 -22.04 40.64
CA ALA A 185 10.64 -23.09 39.62
C ALA A 185 10.15 -24.42 40.20
N ASP A 186 9.19 -25.09 39.55
CA ASP A 186 8.94 -26.55 39.61
C ASP A 186 7.87 -26.85 38.52
N ASP A 187 8.21 -27.52 37.41
CA ASP A 187 8.18 -28.98 37.21
C ASP A 187 6.78 -29.60 37.41
N ASP A 188 6.11 -29.94 36.31
CA ASP A 188 5.34 -31.19 36.31
C ASP A 188 5.24 -31.75 34.88
N SER A 189 5.73 -32.98 34.76
CA SER A 189 5.66 -33.85 33.60
C SER A 189 4.39 -34.67 33.71
N ASP A 190 3.52 -34.70 32.69
CA ASP A 190 2.51 -35.75 32.61
C ASP A 190 2.28 -36.20 31.16
N ASP A 191 1.90 -37.48 31.08
CA ASP A 191 2.07 -38.53 30.06
C ASP A 191 1.36 -38.32 28.71
#